data_AF-A0A1T4UJX0-F1
#
_entry.id   AF-A0A1T4UJX0-F1
#
_cell.length_a   1.000
_cell.length_b   1.000
_cell.length_c   1.000
_cell.angle_alpha   90.00
_cell.angle_beta   90.00
_cell.angle_gamma   90.00
#
_symmetry.space_group_name_H-M   'P 1'
#
loop_
_entity.id
_entity.type
_entity.pdbx_description
1 polymer ?
#
loop_
_entity_poly.entity_id
_entity_poly.type
_entity_poly.pdbx_seq_one_letter_code
_entity_poly.pdbx_strand_id
1 'polypeptide(L)'
;MNKNFTLFNVLPLVIGWIGIKYGINWLTIIATTVIVSRSIMSLILSAKLHSSLSHLSETVRSRYRAVLRNPQLTFSVAIINMISLALWGQEESLIILAIATGAYFSVRHQLLRKT
;
A
#
# COMPACT_ATOMS: atom_id res chain seq x y z
N MET A 1 -10.57 7.02 13.11
CA MET A 1 -9.77 6.32 12.08
C MET A 1 -10.48 6.47 10.73
N ASN A 2 -9.78 6.78 9.64
CA ASN A 2 -10.41 7.06 8.33
C ASN A 2 -11.15 5.81 7.81
N LYS A 3 -12.45 5.94 7.47
CA LYS A 3 -13.30 4.81 7.02
C LYS A 3 -12.70 4.07 5.83
N ASN A 4 -12.08 4.81 4.89
CA ASN A 4 -11.41 4.23 3.72
C ASN A 4 -10.17 3.43 4.13
N PHE A 5 -9.44 3.89 5.15
CA PHE A 5 -8.27 3.16 5.64
C PHE A 5 -8.67 1.80 6.23
N THR A 6 -9.71 1.75 7.05
CA THR A 6 -10.20 0.48 7.61
C THR A 6 -10.65 -0.49 6.51
N LEU A 7 -11.42 0.01 5.53
CA LEU A 7 -11.99 -0.81 4.46
C LEU A 7 -10.93 -1.47 3.56
N PHE A 8 -9.87 -0.74 3.22
CA PHE A 8 -8.88 -1.21 2.25
C PHE A 8 -7.60 -1.80 2.88
N ASN A 9 -7.45 -1.72 4.20
CA ASN A 9 -6.26 -2.23 4.89
C ASN A 9 -6.59 -3.27 5.94
N VAL A 10 -7.58 -3.01 6.81
CA VAL A 10 -7.90 -3.90 7.94
C VAL A 10 -8.86 -5.00 7.49
N LEU A 11 -9.89 -4.65 6.72
CA LEU A 11 -10.90 -5.63 6.30
C LEU A 11 -10.32 -6.79 5.46
N PRO A 12 -9.43 -6.56 4.47
CA PRO A 12 -8.83 -7.66 3.70
C PRO A 12 -8.00 -8.59 4.59
N LEU A 13 -7.29 -8.04 5.58
CA LEU A 13 -6.53 -8.83 6.55
C LEU A 13 -7.45 -9.76 7.34
N VAL A 14 -8.52 -9.21 7.93
CA VAL A 14 -9.49 -10.01 8.69
C VAL A 14 -10.10 -11.10 7.83
N ILE A 15 -10.51 -10.77 6.60
CA ILE A 15 -11.08 -11.72 5.63
C ILE A 15 -10.08 -12.84 5.32
N GLY A 16 -8.83 -12.51 5.01
CA GLY A 16 -7.82 -13.51 4.66
C GLY A 16 -7.45 -14.42 5.84
N TRP A 17 -7.36 -13.86 7.05
CA TRP A 17 -7.14 -14.64 8.27
C TRP A 17 -8.30 -15.59 8.57
N ILE A 18 -9.55 -15.18 8.36
CA ILE A 18 -10.72 -16.06 8.44
C ILE A 18 -10.62 -17.16 7.36
N GLY A 19 -10.27 -16.78 6.13
CA GLY A 19 -10.06 -17.73 5.03
C GLY A 19 -9.09 -18.85 5.39
N ILE A 20 -7.91 -18.50 5.91
CA ILE A 20 -6.91 -19.47 6.36
C ILE A 20 -7.40 -20.29 7.54
N LYS A 21 -7.95 -19.64 8.58
CA LYS A 21 -8.36 -20.33 9.81
C LYS A 21 -9.43 -21.40 9.57
N TYR A 22 -10.35 -21.14 8.64
CA TYR A 22 -11.47 -22.05 8.35
C TYR A 22 -11.28 -22.88 7.06
N GLY A 23 -10.11 -22.80 6.40
CA GLY A 23 -9.85 -23.52 5.15
C GLY A 23 -10.71 -23.05 3.96
N ILE A 24 -11.16 -21.79 3.99
CA ILE A 24 -12.04 -21.20 2.98
C ILE A 24 -11.20 -20.42 1.97
N ASN A 25 -10.73 -21.11 0.93
CA ASN A 25 -9.79 -20.55 -0.06
C ASN A 25 -10.29 -19.27 -0.75
N TRP A 26 -11.60 -19.17 -1.05
CA TRP A 26 -12.14 -18.01 -1.76
C TRP A 26 -12.02 -16.71 -0.95
N LEU A 27 -12.06 -16.77 0.40
CA LEU A 27 -11.84 -15.60 1.26
C LEU A 27 -10.38 -15.12 1.18
N THR A 28 -9.43 -16.05 1.21
CA THR A 28 -8.00 -15.75 1.06
C THR A 28 -7.71 -15.14 -0.31
N ILE A 29 -8.35 -15.63 -1.38
CA ILE A 29 -8.25 -15.07 -2.73
C ILE A 29 -8.75 -13.62 -2.74
N ILE A 30 -9.97 -13.36 -2.25
CA ILE A 30 -10.53 -11.99 -2.20
C ILE A 30 -9.61 -11.05 -1.43
N ALA A 31 -9.16 -11.46 -0.25
CA ALA A 31 -8.24 -10.67 0.57
C ALA A 31 -6.96 -10.32 -0.19
N THR A 32 -6.35 -11.32 -0.81
CA THR A 32 -5.10 -11.17 -1.58
C THR A 32 -5.32 -10.26 -2.78
N THR A 33 -6.41 -10.44 -3.54
CA THR A 33 -6.74 -9.58 -4.68
C THR A 33 -6.87 -8.12 -4.25
N VAL A 34 -7.57 -7.82 -3.16
CA VAL A 34 -7.70 -6.43 -2.69
C VAL A 34 -6.34 -5.84 -2.31
N ILE A 35 -5.48 -6.60 -1.61
CA ILE A 35 -4.14 -6.15 -1.23
C ILE A 35 -3.28 -5.87 -2.47
N VAL A 36 -3.30 -6.76 -3.45
CA VAL A 36 -2.53 -6.64 -4.70
C VAL A 36 -3.03 -5.47 -5.54
N SER A 37 -4.34 -5.36 -5.80
CA SER A 37 -4.91 -4.27 -6.58
C SER A 37 -4.57 -2.90 -6.00
N ARG A 38 -4.63 -2.77 -4.66
CA ARG A 38 -4.21 -1.54 -3.97
C ARG A 38 -2.72 -1.26 -4.16
N SER A 39 -1.87 -2.29 -4.10
CA SER A 39 -0.42 -2.16 -4.28
C SER A 39 -0.07 -1.72 -5.71
N ILE A 40 -0.74 -2.29 -6.71
CA ILE A 40 -0.61 -1.87 -8.11
C ILE A 40 -1.06 -0.43 -8.30
N MET A 41 -2.21 -0.04 -7.73
CA MET A 41 -2.68 1.35 -7.79
C MET A 41 -1.65 2.31 -7.15
N SER A 42 -1.05 1.92 -6.02
CA SER A 42 0.02 2.68 -5.37
C SER A 42 1.26 2.81 -6.25
N LEU A 43 1.65 1.75 -6.98
CA LEU A 43 2.75 1.79 -7.95
C LEU A 43 2.48 2.76 -9.08
N ILE A 44 1.30 2.68 -9.70
CA ILE A 44 0.89 3.57 -10.80
C ILE A 44 0.90 5.03 -10.33
N LEU A 45 0.32 5.29 -9.15
CA LEU A 45 0.30 6.63 -8.58
C LEU A 45 1.71 7.14 -8.27
N SER A 46 2.57 6.29 -7.69
CA SER A 46 3.96 6.64 -7.38
C SER A 46 4.78 6.92 -8.64
N ALA A 47 4.61 6.11 -9.70
CA ALA A 47 5.28 6.33 -10.98
C ALA A 47 4.84 7.64 -11.65
N LYS A 48 3.52 7.92 -11.66
CA LYS A 48 2.98 9.19 -12.18
C LYS A 48 3.50 10.38 -11.39
N LEU A 49 3.59 10.27 -10.07
CA LEU A 49 4.18 11.30 -9.21
C LEU A 49 5.66 11.51 -9.50
N HIS A 50 6.42 10.43 -9.66
CA HIS A 50 7.84 10.48 -9.96
C HIS A 50 8.14 11.24 -11.25
N SER A 51 7.39 10.98 -12.33
CA SER A 51 7.57 11.66 -13.61
C SER A 51 7.10 13.12 -13.60
N SER A 52 6.07 13.44 -12.81
CA SER A 52 5.50 14.80 -12.75
C SER A 52 6.14 15.70 -11.68
N LEU A 53 6.97 15.17 -10.79
CA LEU A 53 7.60 15.87 -9.67
C LEU A 53 8.42 17.12 -10.06
N SER A 54 9.03 17.12 -11.25
CA SER A 54 9.73 18.29 -11.82
C SER A 54 8.80 19.41 -12.28
N HIS A 55 7.55 19.10 -12.63
CA HIS A 55 6.58 20.03 -13.22
C HIS A 55 5.40 20.38 -12.29
N LEU A 56 5.30 19.73 -11.12
CA LEU A 56 4.24 19.98 -10.15
C LEU A 56 4.42 21.33 -9.45
N SER A 57 3.38 22.16 -9.47
CA SER A 57 3.35 23.43 -8.74
C SER A 57 3.45 23.23 -7.22
N GLU A 58 3.92 24.26 -6.52
CA GLU A 58 4.10 24.30 -5.06
C GLU A 58 2.81 23.88 -4.31
N THR A 59 1.65 24.29 -4.82
CA THR A 59 0.32 24.00 -4.28
C THR A 59 -0.03 22.51 -4.35
N VAL A 60 0.38 21.83 -5.42
CA VAL A 60 0.13 20.39 -5.58
C VAL A 60 1.12 19.59 -4.72
N ARG A 61 2.38 20.04 -4.62
CA ARG A 61 3.35 19.44 -3.67
C ARG A 61 2.88 19.53 -2.23
N SER A 62 2.26 20.64 -1.81
CA SER A 62 1.77 20.79 -0.43
C SER A 62 0.61 19.81 -0.12
N ARG A 63 -0.30 19.60 -1.07
CA ARG A 63 -1.36 18.59 -0.95
C ARG A 63 -0.80 17.18 -0.86
N TYR A 64 0.20 16.82 -1.67
CA TYR A 64 0.85 15.52 -1.57
C TYR A 64 1.64 15.34 -0.26
N ARG A 65 2.29 16.40 0.24
CA ARG A 65 2.90 16.37 1.58
C ARG A 65 1.87 16.08 2.67
N ALA A 66 0.66 16.64 2.56
CA ALA A 66 -0.42 16.36 3.51
C ALA A 66 -0.94 14.91 3.42
N VAL A 67 -0.94 14.29 2.24
CA VAL A 67 -1.29 12.87 2.06
C VAL A 67 -0.19 11.93 2.59
N LEU A 68 1.08 12.33 2.47
CA LEU A 68 2.26 11.57 2.93
C LEU A 68 2.62 11.81 4.41
N ARG A 69 1.76 12.50 5.18
CA ARG A 69 2.03 12.91 6.58
C ARG A 69 2.10 11.76 7.57
N ASN A 70 1.52 10.61 7.26
CA ASN A 70 1.47 9.44 8.16
C ASN A 70 2.29 8.25 7.65
N PRO A 71 3.61 8.40 7.42
CA PRO A 71 4.45 7.34 6.87
C PRO A 71 4.54 6.12 7.78
N GLN A 72 4.46 6.32 9.09
CA GLN A 72 4.49 5.25 10.09
C GLN A 72 3.28 4.32 9.92
N LEU A 73 2.08 4.89 9.75
CA LEU A 73 0.86 4.11 9.55
C LEU A 73 0.90 3.30 8.25
N THR A 74 1.36 3.92 7.16
CA THR A 74 1.53 3.23 5.87
C THR A 74 2.58 2.11 5.98
N PHE A 75 3.69 2.35 6.67
CA PHE A 75 4.74 1.35 6.88
C PHE A 75 4.25 0.17 7.72
N SER A 76 3.60 0.43 8.86
CA SER A 76 3.08 -0.62 9.74
C SER A 76 2.07 -1.50 9.02
N VAL A 77 1.16 -0.91 8.24
CA VAL A 77 0.22 -1.69 7.43
C VAL A 77 0.90 -2.50 6.34
N ALA A 78 1.92 -1.94 5.69
CA ALA A 78 2.68 -2.67 4.68
C ALA A 78 3.38 -3.89 5.30
N ILE A 79 3.98 -3.76 6.48
CA ILE A 79 4.58 -4.87 7.23
C ILE A 79 3.54 -5.93 7.56
N ILE A 80 2.39 -5.54 8.12
CA ILE A 80 1.34 -6.51 8.50
C ILE A 80 0.84 -7.27 7.28
N ASN A 81 0.64 -6.58 6.15
CA ASN A 81 0.25 -7.21 4.90
C ASN A 81 1.34 -8.15 4.37
N MET A 82 2.62 -7.77 4.44
CA MET A 82 3.74 -8.64 4.04
C MET A 82 3.80 -9.90 4.91
N ILE A 83 3.70 -9.77 6.23
CA ILE A 83 3.68 -10.95 7.12
C ILE A 83 2.49 -11.85 6.81
N SER A 84 1.30 -11.25 6.62
CA SER A 84 0.09 -12.01 6.33
C SER A 84 0.19 -12.76 5.01
N LEU A 85 0.63 -12.10 3.93
CA LEU A 85 0.82 -12.75 2.63
C LEU A 85 1.86 -13.87 2.67
N ALA A 86 2.94 -13.71 3.44
CA ALA A 86 3.94 -14.75 3.64
C ALA A 86 3.34 -15.98 4.35
N LEU A 87 2.56 -15.74 5.42
CA LEU A 87 1.85 -16.82 6.12
C LEU A 87 0.77 -17.49 5.28
N TRP A 88 0.21 -16.79 4.29
CA TRP A 88 -0.78 -17.31 3.36
C TRP A 88 -0.17 -17.99 2.12
N GLY A 89 1.17 -18.05 2.02
CA GLY A 89 1.87 -18.64 0.88
C GLY A 89 1.75 -17.85 -0.43
N GLN A 90 1.48 -16.55 -0.37
CA GLN A 90 1.26 -15.69 -1.53
C GLN A 90 2.54 -14.95 -1.97
N GLU A 91 3.54 -15.71 -2.40
CA GLU A 91 4.89 -15.20 -2.69
C GLU A 91 4.93 -14.10 -3.78
N GLU A 92 4.19 -14.27 -4.88
CA GLU A 92 4.13 -13.27 -5.94
C GLU A 92 3.51 -11.94 -5.45
N SER A 93 2.50 -12.04 -4.57
CA SER A 93 1.84 -10.88 -3.98
C SER A 93 2.76 -10.10 -3.03
N LEU A 94 3.71 -10.79 -2.38
CA LEU A 94 4.75 -10.14 -1.58
C LEU A 94 5.64 -9.25 -2.42
N ILE A 95 6.06 -9.73 -3.59
CA ILE A 95 6.94 -8.97 -4.49
C ILE A 95 6.25 -7.66 -4.91
N ILE A 96 4.99 -7.74 -5.34
CA ILE A 96 4.21 -6.58 -5.75
C ILE A 96 4.08 -5.57 -4.60
N LEU A 97 3.74 -6.05 -3.40
CA LEU A 97 3.59 -5.20 -2.22
C LEU A 97 4.93 -4.56 -1.79
N ALA A 98 6.02 -5.30 -1.83
CA ALA A 98 7.35 -4.82 -1.48
C ALA A 98 7.80 -3.69 -2.44
N ILE A 99 7.67 -3.90 -3.75
CA ILE A 99 7.99 -2.89 -4.76
C ILE A 99 7.09 -1.66 -4.59
N ALA A 100 5.77 -1.85 -4.37
CA ALA A 100 4.83 -0.75 -4.14
C ALA A 100 5.20 0.09 -2.91
N THR A 101 5.61 -0.58 -1.84
CA THR A 101 6.04 0.06 -0.60
C THR A 101 7.34 0.84 -0.83
N GLY A 102 8.33 0.25 -1.51
CA GLY A 102 9.57 0.91 -1.87
C GLY A 102 9.36 2.16 -2.74
N ALA A 103 8.51 2.06 -3.77
CA ALA A 103 8.16 3.19 -4.63
C ALA A 103 7.53 4.35 -3.86
N TYR A 104 6.61 4.06 -2.94
CA TYR A 104 6.00 5.06 -2.06
C TYR A 104 7.05 5.82 -1.23
N PHE A 105 7.96 5.09 -0.57
CA PHE A 105 8.99 5.73 0.26
C PHE A 105 10.02 6.50 -0.57
N SER A 106 10.34 6.02 -1.78
CA SER A 106 11.21 6.73 -2.72
C SER A 106 10.62 8.08 -3.13
N VAL A 107 9.34 8.12 -3.54
CA VAL A 107 8.63 9.36 -3.91
C VAL A 107 8.55 10.32 -2.72
N ARG A 108 8.26 9.80 -1.52
CA ARG A 108 8.23 10.61 -0.30
C ARG A 108 9.60 11.21 0.01
N HIS A 109 10.66 10.44 -0.08
CA HIS A 109 12.02 10.92 0.17
C HIS A 109 12.42 12.03 -0.82
N GLN A 110 12.09 11.88 -2.11
CA GLN A 110 12.33 12.94 -3.10
C GLN A 110 11.54 14.22 -2.84
N LEU A 111 10.27 14.10 -2.43
CA LEU A 111 9.44 15.25 -2.04
C LEU A 111 10.00 16.02 -0.85
N LEU A 112 10.68 15.34 0.08
CA LEU A 112 11.29 15.95 1.27
C LEU A 112 12.72 16.46 1.04
N ARG A 113 13.44 15.95 0.03
CA ARG A 113 14.80 16.42 -0.32
C ARG A 113 14.84 17.66 -1.19
N LYS A 114 13.76 17.96 -1.94
CA LYS A 114 13.67 19.13 -2.83
C LYS A 114 13.14 20.39 -2.13
N THR A 115 13.21 20.43 -0.80
CA THR A 115 12.97 21.59 0.07
C THR A 115 14.29 21.96 0.73
#